data_AF-A0AAJ0BHI1-F1
#
_entry.id   AF-A0AAJ0BHI1-F1
#
_cell.length_a   1.000
_cell.length_b   1.000
_cell.length_c   1.000
_cell.angle_alpha   90.00
_cell.angle_beta   90.00
_cell.angle_gamma   90.00
#
_symmetry.space_group_name_H-M   'P 1'
#
loop_
_entity.id
_entity.type
_entity.pdbx_description
1 polymer ?
#
loop_
_entity_poly.entity_id
_entity_poly.type
_entity_poly.pdbx_seq_one_letter_code
_entity_poly.pdbx_strand_id
1 'polypeptide(L)'
;MATNNMHNFTTLIKRLEAATARLEDIASSVVELPQAVPALQQTAASAQSITPATSAATSAVPTPAAAPSPAPAAPAPPPEPVPESIEEFDNFIDQSVLKYAKLSSAIGGLIAEQAAKVVEGFRAQRKFLLITTKSKKPDLTGAEMSVYQDLLKPINEALMAVSNIKESNRGSPVFNQLSAVAEGFMVSAWVTVDARPYKHVEEYLGSAQFFGNRVLKEFKDKDPQMVEWIQAYYQIFRHLTDYVKNYFPNGVPWNPKGRPAQEVAKSLSGPPAPPAPSAGGPPPPPPPPGPPPVLQIKEVKAESAAPAGGLGAVFSELNKGEAVTKGLRKVDKSEMTHKNPSLRASSTVPERDGSVRGKSPAPGKKPKPESMRVKKPPKKELEGNKWIIENFEKEGQPIEIEASIAHSILISKCTNTTIIVRGKANAVTVENTNRLSLVVDSLVSTVDAVKSQNFALQVLGTLPTVMLDQIDGAQIYFSKESTSTRVFTSKSAGVNLNVLAKEGDEDYKEVPLPSQICSYFDQKRGDLVNEIVSHCG
;
A
#
# COMPACT_ATOMS: atom_id res chain seq x y z
N MET A 1 32.21 -45.72 -7.41
CA MET A 1 31.21 -45.17 -6.45
C MET A 1 30.63 -43.89 -7.03
N ALA A 2 29.55 -43.96 -7.83
CA ALA A 2 28.92 -42.77 -8.44
C ALA A 2 27.43 -43.00 -8.81
N THR A 3 27.10 -44.19 -9.32
CA THR A 3 25.77 -44.56 -9.81
C THR A 3 24.63 -44.49 -8.77
N ASN A 4 24.91 -44.71 -7.48
CA ASN A 4 23.88 -44.70 -6.43
C ASN A 4 23.24 -43.33 -6.16
N ASN A 5 23.98 -42.22 -6.28
CA ASN A 5 23.42 -40.90 -5.99
C ASN A 5 22.38 -40.47 -7.02
N MET A 6 22.55 -40.87 -8.29
CA MET A 6 21.63 -40.51 -9.36
C MET A 6 20.27 -41.20 -9.19
N HIS A 7 20.26 -42.46 -8.74
CA HIS A 7 19.02 -43.17 -8.40
C HIS A 7 18.25 -42.52 -7.24
N ASN A 8 18.94 -41.99 -6.22
CA ASN A 8 18.29 -41.25 -5.14
C ASN A 8 17.58 -39.98 -5.64
N PHE A 9 18.24 -39.18 -6.50
CA PHE A 9 17.61 -37.99 -7.09
C PHE A 9 16.38 -38.32 -7.94
N THR A 10 16.45 -39.32 -8.84
CA THR A 10 15.28 -39.72 -9.64
C THR A 10 14.13 -40.27 -8.77
N THR A 11 14.45 -40.91 -7.64
CA THR A 11 13.44 -41.39 -6.67
C THR A 11 12.81 -40.24 -5.88
N LEU A 12 13.59 -39.22 -5.51
CA LEU A 12 13.09 -38.00 -4.87
C LEU A 12 12.16 -37.22 -5.79
N ILE A 13 12.56 -37.00 -7.05
CA ILE A 13 11.74 -36.30 -8.06
C ILE A 13 10.39 -37.02 -8.24
N LYS A 14 10.39 -38.33 -8.48
CA LYS A 14 9.16 -39.12 -8.65
C LYS A 14 8.25 -39.13 -7.41
N ARG A 15 8.82 -39.02 -6.21
CA ARG A 15 8.03 -38.86 -4.97
C ARG A 15 7.44 -37.45 -4.84
N LEU A 16 8.11 -36.44 -5.36
CA LEU A 16 7.66 -35.05 -5.34
C LEU A 16 6.54 -34.83 -6.38
N GLU A 17 6.71 -35.37 -7.59
CA GLU A 17 5.65 -35.45 -8.63
C GLU A 17 4.40 -36.21 -8.14
N ALA A 18 4.60 -37.35 -7.44
CA ALA A 18 3.49 -38.09 -6.85
C ALA A 18 2.81 -37.36 -5.67
N ALA A 19 3.52 -36.44 -5.00
CA ALA A 19 2.96 -35.60 -3.94
C ALA A 19 2.16 -34.41 -4.52
N THR A 20 2.65 -33.76 -5.58
CA THR A 20 1.90 -32.69 -6.28
C THR A 20 0.66 -33.25 -6.96
N ALA A 21 0.75 -34.40 -7.65
CA ALA A 21 -0.40 -35.06 -8.25
C ALA A 21 -1.50 -35.40 -7.23
N ARG A 22 -1.12 -35.81 -6.00
CA ARG A 22 -2.08 -36.04 -4.90
C ARG A 22 -2.67 -34.75 -4.32
N LEU A 23 -1.93 -33.64 -4.34
CA LEU A 23 -2.46 -32.34 -3.95
C LEU A 23 -3.45 -31.80 -4.99
N GLU A 24 -3.21 -32.05 -6.28
CA GLU A 24 -4.12 -31.71 -7.38
C GLU A 24 -5.40 -32.57 -7.37
N ASP A 25 -5.29 -33.85 -7.05
CA ASP A 25 -6.41 -34.79 -6.87
C ASP A 25 -7.28 -34.41 -5.65
N ILE A 26 -6.65 -34.02 -4.52
CA ILE A 26 -7.35 -33.46 -3.34
C ILE A 26 -7.99 -32.11 -3.66
N ALA A 27 -7.33 -31.23 -4.42
CA ALA A 27 -7.90 -29.94 -4.81
C ALA A 27 -9.11 -30.12 -5.75
N SER A 28 -9.07 -31.10 -6.65
CA SER A 28 -10.15 -31.39 -7.59
C SER A 28 -11.36 -32.03 -6.89
N SER A 29 -11.13 -33.00 -5.99
CA SER A 29 -12.20 -33.69 -5.25
C SER A 29 -12.90 -32.82 -4.18
N VAL A 30 -12.39 -31.62 -3.88
CA VAL A 30 -13.07 -30.60 -3.06
C VAL A 30 -14.02 -29.71 -3.88
N VAL A 31 -13.95 -29.76 -5.23
CA VAL A 31 -14.74 -28.88 -6.13
C VAL A 31 -16.06 -29.52 -6.61
N GLU A 32 -16.21 -30.85 -6.58
CA GLU A 32 -17.42 -31.54 -7.03
C GLU A 32 -18.20 -32.28 -5.92
N LEU A 33 -19.24 -31.63 -5.39
CA LEU A 33 -20.46 -32.31 -4.92
C LEU A 33 -21.70 -31.47 -5.28
N PRO A 34 -22.75 -32.06 -5.90
CA PRO A 34 -23.83 -31.31 -6.53
C PRO A 34 -25.01 -30.96 -5.59
N GLN A 35 -25.75 -29.91 -5.95
CA GLN A 35 -27.04 -29.57 -5.30
C GLN A 35 -28.21 -30.33 -5.95
N ALA A 36 -29.05 -30.97 -5.12
CA ALA A 36 -30.41 -31.37 -5.51
C ALA A 36 -31.39 -31.33 -4.30
N VAL A 37 -32.32 -30.38 -4.38
CA VAL A 37 -33.60 -30.14 -3.66
C VAL A 37 -34.50 -31.38 -3.38
N PRO A 38 -35.61 -31.30 -2.58
CA PRO A 38 -36.28 -30.12 -2.00
C PRO A 38 -36.76 -30.17 -0.51
N ALA A 39 -37.07 -28.97 0.01
CA ALA A 39 -38.15 -28.56 0.93
C ALA A 39 -38.79 -29.51 1.97
N LEU A 40 -38.82 -29.02 3.22
CA LEU A 40 -40.08 -28.83 3.96
C LEU A 40 -39.98 -27.63 4.94
N GLN A 41 -40.91 -26.68 4.82
CA GLN A 41 -41.26 -25.73 5.90
C GLN A 41 -42.17 -26.49 6.90
N GLN A 42 -42.48 -26.06 8.13
CA GLN A 42 -42.56 -24.76 8.82
C GLN A 42 -42.49 -25.11 10.35
N THR A 43 -42.42 -24.28 11.39
CA THR A 43 -42.85 -22.90 11.70
C THR A 43 -42.01 -22.32 12.86
N ALA A 44 -41.80 -21.01 12.92
CA ALA A 44 -41.78 -20.25 14.18
C ALA A 44 -41.94 -18.74 13.93
N ALA A 45 -43.02 -18.15 14.42
CA ALA A 45 -43.21 -16.70 14.54
C ALA A 45 -43.96 -16.40 15.85
N SER A 46 -43.73 -15.21 16.42
CA SER A 46 -44.07 -14.87 17.80
C SER A 46 -45.56 -14.57 18.02
N ALA A 47 -46.13 -14.99 19.17
CA ALA A 47 -46.60 -14.07 20.23
C ALA A 47 -47.47 -14.71 21.33
N GLN A 48 -47.35 -14.11 22.51
CA GLN A 48 -48.08 -14.19 23.78
C GLN A 48 -49.58 -14.63 23.80
N SER A 49 -49.94 -15.42 24.84
CA SER A 49 -50.94 -15.14 25.90
C SER A 49 -52.12 -16.11 26.17
N ILE A 50 -52.05 -16.74 27.36
CA ILE A 50 -53.06 -16.80 28.45
C ILE A 50 -54.47 -17.44 28.20
N THR A 51 -54.70 -18.56 28.90
CA THR A 51 -55.98 -19.21 29.35
C THR A 51 -57.01 -19.76 28.34
N PRO A 52 -57.59 -20.95 28.62
CA PRO A 52 -58.90 -21.37 28.12
C PRO A 52 -60.04 -20.93 29.06
N ALA A 53 -61.28 -20.87 28.55
CA ALA A 53 -62.49 -20.72 29.34
C ALA A 53 -63.49 -21.86 29.01
N THR A 54 -64.24 -22.33 30.02
CA THR A 54 -65.25 -23.38 29.87
C THR A 54 -66.63 -22.84 30.24
N SER A 55 -67.59 -22.84 29.31
CA SER A 55 -69.03 -23.11 29.54
C SER A 55 -69.87 -22.95 28.25
N ALA A 56 -71.06 -23.57 28.28
CA ALA A 56 -72.09 -23.58 27.22
C ALA A 56 -72.63 -22.15 26.87
N ALA A 57 -73.40 -21.91 25.80
CA ALA A 57 -74.43 -22.78 25.23
C ALA A 57 -74.93 -22.43 23.79
N THR A 58 -75.63 -23.42 23.19
CA THR A 58 -76.74 -23.32 22.21
C THR A 58 -76.62 -22.50 20.91
N SER A 59 -76.58 -23.25 19.80
CA SER A 59 -77.56 -23.19 18.68
C SER A 59 -77.65 -21.98 17.72
N ALA A 60 -77.03 -22.10 16.54
CA ALA A 60 -77.65 -21.82 15.21
C ALA A 60 -76.72 -22.24 14.03
N VAL A 61 -77.30 -22.48 12.84
CA VAL A 61 -76.67 -22.92 11.56
C VAL A 61 -77.54 -22.37 10.40
N PRO A 62 -77.07 -22.07 9.16
CA PRO A 62 -75.71 -22.10 8.56
C PRO A 62 -75.16 -20.63 8.42
N THR A 63 -74.46 -20.09 7.40
CA THR A 63 -74.02 -20.45 6.02
C THR A 63 -72.83 -19.54 5.60
N PRO A 64 -71.99 -19.87 4.58
CA PRO A 64 -70.73 -19.15 4.33
C PRO A 64 -70.78 -18.05 3.24
N ALA A 65 -69.83 -17.11 3.31
CA ALA A 65 -69.48 -16.14 2.27
C ALA A 65 -67.95 -16.03 2.12
N ALA A 66 -67.47 -15.49 0.99
CA ALA A 66 -66.08 -15.63 0.54
C ALA A 66 -65.05 -14.71 1.24
N ALA A 67 -63.78 -15.14 1.23
CA ALA A 67 -62.65 -14.38 1.77
C ALA A 67 -62.05 -13.39 0.74
N PRO A 68 -61.57 -12.20 1.17
CA PRO A 68 -60.93 -11.22 0.28
C PRO A 68 -59.43 -11.47 0.07
N SER A 69 -58.89 -10.90 -1.01
CA SER A 69 -57.48 -10.99 -1.42
C SER A 69 -56.55 -10.09 -0.56
N PRO A 70 -55.27 -10.46 -0.33
CA PRO A 70 -54.34 -9.67 0.48
C PRO A 70 -53.88 -8.36 -0.21
N ALA A 71 -53.49 -7.39 0.61
CA ALA A 71 -53.10 -6.04 0.20
C ALA A 71 -51.61 -5.93 -0.26
N PRO A 72 -51.24 -4.87 -1.01
CA PRO A 72 -49.88 -4.69 -1.54
C PRO A 72 -48.80 -4.46 -0.46
N ALA A 73 -47.58 -4.90 -0.75
CA ALA A 73 -46.41 -4.66 0.11
C ALA A 73 -45.95 -3.18 0.09
N ALA A 74 -45.34 -2.74 1.19
CA ALA A 74 -44.86 -1.36 1.34
C ALA A 74 -43.64 -1.04 0.44
N PRO A 75 -43.46 0.22 0.01
CA PRO A 75 -42.32 0.61 -0.82
C PRO A 75 -40.97 0.44 -0.13
N ALA A 76 -39.94 0.13 -0.91
CA ALA A 76 -38.54 0.16 -0.44
C ALA A 76 -38.10 1.60 -0.10
N PRO A 77 -37.16 1.79 0.85
CA PRO A 77 -36.63 3.11 1.17
C PRO A 77 -35.91 3.75 -0.05
N PRO A 78 -35.91 5.08 -0.17
CA PRO A 78 -35.26 5.78 -1.27
C PRO A 78 -33.74 5.53 -1.27
N PRO A 79 -33.07 5.63 -2.43
CA PRO A 79 -31.62 5.46 -2.51
C PRO A 79 -30.90 6.54 -1.69
N GLU A 80 -29.88 6.12 -0.93
CA GLU A 80 -28.96 7.04 -0.26
C GLU A 80 -28.32 7.98 -1.31
N PRO A 81 -28.28 9.30 -1.07
CA PRO A 81 -27.63 10.23 -2.00
C PRO A 81 -26.15 9.88 -2.14
N VAL A 82 -25.61 10.13 -3.35
CA VAL A 82 -24.19 9.92 -3.62
C VAL A 82 -23.39 10.94 -2.80
N PRO A 83 -22.29 10.55 -2.13
CA PRO A 83 -21.47 11.51 -1.40
C PRO A 83 -20.88 12.56 -2.36
N GLU A 84 -20.86 13.83 -1.94
CA GLU A 84 -20.33 14.98 -2.70
C GLU A 84 -18.97 14.70 -3.35
N SER A 85 -18.06 14.03 -2.63
CA SER A 85 -16.74 13.66 -3.16
C SER A 85 -16.79 12.63 -4.31
N ILE A 86 -17.85 11.83 -4.44
CA ILE A 86 -18.04 10.91 -5.57
C ILE A 86 -18.70 11.64 -6.76
N GLU A 87 -19.65 12.54 -6.50
CA GLU A 87 -20.26 13.38 -7.54
C GLU A 87 -19.21 14.30 -8.19
N GLU A 88 -18.31 14.87 -7.38
CA GLU A 88 -17.17 15.67 -7.86
C GLU A 88 -16.10 14.83 -8.58
N PHE A 89 -16.01 13.53 -8.29
CA PHE A 89 -15.15 12.62 -9.07
C PHE A 89 -15.75 12.30 -10.44
N ASP A 90 -17.08 12.23 -10.54
CA ASP A 90 -17.77 12.08 -11.82
C ASP A 90 -17.66 13.37 -12.67
N ASN A 91 -17.82 14.55 -12.05
CA ASN A 91 -17.52 15.83 -12.69
C ASN A 91 -16.07 15.86 -13.23
N PHE A 92 -15.10 15.42 -12.42
CA PHE A 92 -13.70 15.30 -12.84
C PHE A 92 -13.52 14.33 -14.04
N ILE A 93 -14.15 13.15 -14.00
CA ILE A 93 -14.09 12.16 -15.09
C ILE A 93 -14.68 12.74 -16.38
N ASP A 94 -15.88 13.31 -16.34
CA ASP A 94 -16.59 13.78 -17.53
C ASP A 94 -15.95 15.02 -18.16
N GLN A 95 -15.44 15.95 -17.34
CA GLN A 95 -14.78 17.17 -17.83
C GLN A 95 -13.33 16.93 -18.29
N SER A 96 -12.60 16.02 -17.63
CA SER A 96 -11.15 15.87 -17.82
C SER A 96 -10.81 14.57 -18.56
N VAL A 97 -11.16 13.43 -17.97
CA VAL A 97 -10.77 12.10 -18.46
C VAL A 97 -11.49 11.76 -19.77
N LEU A 98 -12.79 12.08 -19.88
CA LEU A 98 -13.54 11.89 -21.12
C LEU A 98 -13.21 12.95 -22.18
N LYS A 99 -12.76 14.16 -21.83
CA LYS A 99 -12.23 15.11 -22.84
C LYS A 99 -10.95 14.55 -23.46
N TYR A 100 -10.00 14.12 -22.63
CA TYR A 100 -8.79 13.43 -23.09
C TYR A 100 -9.13 12.21 -23.96
N ALA A 101 -10.04 11.33 -23.51
CA ALA A 101 -10.42 10.14 -24.26
C ALA A 101 -11.04 10.47 -25.63
N LYS A 102 -11.87 11.51 -25.74
CA LYS A 102 -12.41 11.99 -27.04
C LYS A 102 -11.30 12.44 -27.99
N LEU A 103 -10.31 13.20 -27.50
CA LEU A 103 -9.15 13.61 -28.30
C LEU A 103 -8.31 12.40 -28.72
N SER A 104 -8.08 11.43 -27.83
CA SER A 104 -7.41 10.17 -28.14
C SER A 104 -8.15 9.37 -29.22
N SER A 105 -9.48 9.30 -29.15
CA SER A 105 -10.32 8.65 -30.18
C SER A 105 -10.29 9.36 -31.53
N ALA A 106 -10.14 10.69 -31.55
CA ALA A 106 -9.98 11.47 -32.78
C ALA A 106 -8.59 11.33 -33.43
N ILE A 107 -7.57 10.96 -32.65
CA ILE A 107 -6.23 10.58 -33.15
C ILE A 107 -6.22 9.12 -33.62
N GLY A 108 -6.91 8.22 -32.89
CA GLY A 108 -7.06 6.82 -33.25
C GLY A 108 -5.86 5.91 -32.89
N GLY A 109 -5.92 4.67 -33.39
CA GLY A 109 -4.91 3.64 -33.18
C GLY A 109 -4.57 3.37 -31.70
N LEU A 110 -3.30 3.04 -31.44
CA LEU A 110 -2.78 2.70 -30.12
C LEU A 110 -3.04 3.80 -29.05
N ILE A 111 -3.14 5.07 -29.45
CA ILE A 111 -3.43 6.19 -28.53
C ILE A 111 -4.90 6.10 -28.04
N ALA A 112 -5.84 5.76 -28.93
CA ALA A 112 -7.24 5.52 -28.56
C ALA A 112 -7.37 4.27 -27.66
N GLU A 113 -6.68 3.18 -28.00
CA GLU A 113 -6.69 1.92 -27.23
C GLU A 113 -6.15 2.13 -25.80
N GLN A 114 -5.00 2.81 -25.66
CA GLN A 114 -4.42 3.10 -24.35
C GLN A 114 -5.30 4.06 -23.54
N ALA A 115 -5.91 5.06 -24.19
CA ALA A 115 -6.82 5.98 -23.52
C ALA A 115 -8.12 5.30 -23.02
N ALA A 116 -8.63 4.28 -23.72
CA ALA A 116 -9.73 3.47 -23.21
C ALA A 116 -9.36 2.78 -21.89
N LYS A 117 -8.13 2.28 -21.75
CA LYS A 117 -7.64 1.67 -20.50
C LYS A 117 -7.42 2.69 -19.36
N VAL A 118 -7.02 3.92 -19.69
CA VAL A 118 -7.03 5.05 -18.74
C VAL A 118 -8.45 5.32 -18.21
N VAL A 119 -9.46 5.34 -19.08
CA VAL A 119 -10.88 5.52 -18.70
C VAL A 119 -11.39 4.37 -17.83
N GLU A 120 -11.04 3.11 -18.17
CA GLU A 120 -11.38 1.94 -17.35
C GLU A 120 -10.81 2.05 -15.93
N GLY A 121 -9.55 2.44 -15.78
CA GLY A 121 -8.91 2.58 -14.47
C GLY A 121 -9.48 3.72 -13.62
N PHE A 122 -9.80 4.88 -14.22
CA PHE A 122 -10.51 5.95 -13.47
C PHE A 122 -11.94 5.52 -13.06
N ARG A 123 -12.65 4.74 -13.89
CA ARG A 123 -13.94 4.14 -13.51
C ARG A 123 -13.79 3.08 -12.40
N ALA A 124 -12.67 2.36 -12.36
CA ALA A 124 -12.33 1.47 -11.25
C ALA A 124 -12.05 2.26 -9.96
N GLN A 125 -11.31 3.38 -10.03
CA GLN A 125 -11.14 4.29 -8.89
C GLN A 125 -12.48 4.81 -8.35
N ARG A 126 -13.42 5.23 -9.21
CA ARG A 126 -14.77 5.65 -8.78
C ARG A 126 -15.47 4.57 -7.97
N LYS A 127 -15.42 3.31 -8.44
CA LYS A 127 -15.99 2.15 -7.71
C LYS A 127 -15.29 1.93 -6.37
N PHE A 128 -13.95 2.00 -6.33
CA PHE A 128 -13.17 1.86 -5.09
C PHE A 128 -13.54 2.95 -4.06
N LEU A 129 -13.56 4.22 -4.46
CA LEU A 129 -13.95 5.33 -3.57
C LEU A 129 -15.39 5.17 -3.06
N LEU A 130 -16.34 4.77 -3.91
CA LEU A 130 -17.70 4.47 -3.48
C LEU A 130 -17.75 3.32 -2.45
N ILE A 131 -16.91 2.29 -2.61
CA ILE A 131 -16.78 1.20 -1.62
C ILE A 131 -16.25 1.74 -0.28
N THR A 132 -15.24 2.62 -0.25
CA THR A 132 -14.71 3.13 1.04
C THR A 132 -15.74 3.97 1.82
N THR A 133 -16.62 4.70 1.14
CA THR A 133 -17.71 5.46 1.81
C THR A 133 -18.74 4.56 2.50
N LYS A 134 -18.87 3.30 2.08
CA LYS A 134 -19.85 2.34 2.62
C LYS A 134 -19.22 1.19 3.43
N SER A 135 -17.89 1.12 3.50
CA SER A 135 -17.13 0.01 4.11
C SER A 135 -16.16 0.46 5.20
N LYS A 136 -15.90 -0.43 6.15
CA LYS A 136 -14.74 -0.32 7.05
C LYS A 136 -13.44 -0.61 6.27
N LYS A 137 -12.32 0.07 6.60
CA LYS A 137 -10.99 -0.27 6.04
C LYS A 137 -10.67 -1.73 6.40
N PRO A 138 -10.38 -2.62 5.43
CA PRO A 138 -9.91 -3.97 5.72
C PRO A 138 -8.62 -3.92 6.53
N ASP A 139 -8.40 -4.89 7.41
CA ASP A 139 -7.13 -5.00 8.12
C ASP A 139 -5.99 -5.26 7.12
N LEU A 140 -4.96 -4.41 7.18
CA LEU A 140 -3.75 -4.55 6.36
C LEU A 140 -2.77 -5.58 6.94
N THR A 141 -3.16 -6.28 8.02
CA THR A 141 -2.42 -7.39 8.60
C THR A 141 -3.29 -8.67 8.61
N GLY A 142 -2.76 -9.76 8.06
CA GLY A 142 -3.47 -11.04 7.97
C GLY A 142 -4.45 -11.13 6.79
N ALA A 143 -5.53 -11.89 6.97
CA ALA A 143 -6.38 -12.37 5.87
C ALA A 143 -7.11 -11.26 5.10
N GLU A 144 -7.48 -10.14 5.75
CA GLU A 144 -8.20 -9.04 5.10
C GLU A 144 -7.33 -8.25 4.09
N MET A 145 -6.00 -8.43 4.09
CA MET A 145 -5.13 -7.90 3.04
C MET A 145 -5.53 -8.43 1.65
N SER A 146 -6.00 -9.68 1.56
CA SER A 146 -6.49 -10.25 0.28
C SER A 146 -7.68 -9.46 -0.27
N VAL A 147 -8.64 -9.12 0.60
CA VAL A 147 -9.81 -8.29 0.25
C VAL A 147 -9.38 -6.90 -0.21
N TYR A 148 -8.38 -6.29 0.44
CA TYR A 148 -7.84 -4.99 0.01
C TYR A 148 -7.14 -5.08 -1.36
N GLN A 149 -6.42 -6.17 -1.64
CA GLN A 149 -5.80 -6.41 -2.95
C GLN A 149 -6.86 -6.66 -4.05
N ASP A 150 -7.90 -7.44 -3.77
CA ASP A 150 -9.04 -7.67 -4.68
C ASP A 150 -9.78 -6.37 -5.04
N LEU A 151 -9.89 -5.44 -4.09
CA LEU A 151 -10.50 -4.12 -4.32
C LEU A 151 -9.65 -3.21 -5.21
N LEU A 152 -8.32 -3.34 -5.16
CA LEU A 152 -7.38 -2.60 -6.01
C LEU A 152 -7.13 -3.30 -7.36
N LYS A 153 -7.40 -4.60 -7.46
CA LYS A 153 -7.11 -5.42 -8.66
C LYS A 153 -7.63 -4.79 -9.97
N PRO A 154 -8.86 -4.27 -10.10
CA PRO A 154 -9.31 -3.65 -11.35
C PRO A 154 -8.57 -2.36 -11.73
N ILE A 155 -8.00 -1.65 -10.74
CA ILE A 155 -7.15 -0.47 -10.99
C ILE A 155 -5.76 -0.94 -11.48
N ASN A 156 -5.20 -1.96 -10.82
CA ASN A 156 -3.92 -2.56 -11.19
C ASN A 156 -3.96 -3.25 -12.58
N GLU A 157 -5.07 -3.89 -12.94
CA GLU A 157 -5.28 -4.49 -14.26
C GLU A 157 -5.34 -3.42 -15.36
N ALA A 158 -6.03 -2.31 -15.13
CA ALA A 158 -6.03 -1.17 -16.05
C ALA A 158 -4.63 -0.52 -16.17
N LEU A 159 -3.90 -0.38 -15.06
CA LEU A 159 -2.53 0.13 -15.02
C LEU A 159 -1.56 -0.78 -15.81
N MET A 160 -1.63 -2.09 -15.60
CA MET A 160 -0.83 -3.04 -16.38
C MET A 160 -1.21 -3.05 -17.86
N ALA A 161 -2.50 -2.90 -18.20
CA ALA A 161 -2.92 -2.80 -19.60
C ALA A 161 -2.38 -1.54 -20.29
N VAL A 162 -2.43 -0.38 -19.62
CA VAL A 162 -1.85 0.88 -20.12
C VAL A 162 -0.35 0.76 -20.38
N SER A 163 0.40 0.12 -19.48
CA SER A 163 1.83 -0.16 -19.67
C SER A 163 2.07 -1.17 -20.79
N ASN A 164 1.37 -2.31 -20.80
CA ASN A 164 1.54 -3.38 -21.79
C ASN A 164 1.33 -2.89 -23.24
N ILE A 165 0.43 -1.92 -23.47
CA ILE A 165 0.26 -1.29 -24.79
C ILE A 165 1.52 -0.52 -25.23
N LYS A 166 2.18 0.22 -24.32
CA LYS A 166 3.48 0.86 -24.60
C LYS A 166 4.60 -0.19 -24.74
N GLU A 167 4.69 -1.14 -23.82
CA GLU A 167 5.72 -2.20 -23.77
C GLU A 167 5.74 -3.05 -25.05
N SER A 168 4.58 -3.42 -25.58
CA SER A 168 4.45 -4.22 -26.80
C SER A 168 4.72 -3.43 -28.09
N ASN A 169 4.65 -2.09 -28.04
CA ASN A 169 4.74 -1.20 -29.20
C ASN A 169 5.99 -0.30 -29.18
N ARG A 170 7.10 -0.80 -28.63
CA ARG A 170 8.39 -0.09 -28.49
C ARG A 170 8.99 0.46 -29.80
N GLY A 171 8.65 -0.13 -30.95
CA GLY A 171 9.05 0.36 -32.28
C GLY A 171 8.06 1.33 -32.95
N SER A 172 6.97 1.71 -32.28
CA SER A 172 5.90 2.52 -32.86
C SER A 172 6.27 4.00 -32.96
N PRO A 173 5.88 4.72 -34.04
CA PRO A 173 6.12 6.17 -34.15
C PRO A 173 5.43 6.98 -33.05
N VAL A 174 4.38 6.44 -32.40
CA VAL A 174 3.70 7.08 -31.27
C VAL A 174 4.27 6.69 -29.90
N PHE A 175 5.48 6.10 -29.83
CA PHE A 175 6.05 5.63 -28.57
C PHE A 175 6.26 6.74 -27.51
N ASN A 176 6.55 7.99 -27.92
CA ASN A 176 6.64 9.12 -26.98
C ASN A 176 5.28 9.42 -26.32
N GLN A 177 4.19 9.35 -27.08
CA GLN A 177 2.81 9.51 -26.60
C GLN A 177 2.45 8.37 -25.64
N LEU A 178 2.69 7.12 -26.05
CA LEU A 178 2.41 5.94 -25.22
C LEU A 178 3.21 5.93 -23.91
N SER A 179 4.44 6.48 -23.93
CA SER A 179 5.28 6.67 -22.75
C SER A 179 4.77 7.78 -21.83
N ALA A 180 4.40 8.94 -22.37
CA ALA A 180 3.83 10.04 -21.59
C ALA A 180 2.57 9.60 -20.82
N VAL A 181 1.73 8.77 -21.46
CA VAL A 181 0.56 8.18 -20.82
C VAL A 181 0.97 7.16 -19.76
N ALA A 182 1.75 6.12 -20.11
CA ALA A 182 2.02 5.02 -19.18
C ALA A 182 2.80 5.46 -17.92
N GLU A 183 3.89 6.23 -18.08
CA GLU A 183 4.67 6.71 -16.93
C GLU A 183 3.90 7.72 -16.09
N GLY A 184 2.94 8.44 -16.69
CA GLY A 184 2.01 9.31 -15.97
C GLY A 184 0.89 8.54 -15.25
N PHE A 185 0.37 7.46 -15.84
CA PHE A 185 -0.82 6.75 -15.33
C PHE A 185 -0.55 5.94 -14.05
N MET A 186 0.72 5.76 -13.68
CA MET A 186 1.15 5.34 -12.34
C MET A 186 0.52 6.19 -11.21
N VAL A 187 0.14 7.44 -11.51
CA VAL A 187 -0.65 8.31 -10.62
C VAL A 187 -1.92 7.66 -10.06
N SER A 188 -2.47 6.65 -10.74
CA SER A 188 -3.63 5.90 -10.25
C SER A 188 -3.41 5.16 -8.93
N ALA A 189 -2.17 5.03 -8.47
CA ALA A 189 -1.82 4.58 -7.11
C ALA A 189 -2.13 5.61 -6.00
N TRP A 190 -2.53 6.86 -6.31
CA TRP A 190 -2.82 7.89 -5.30
C TRP A 190 -3.82 7.44 -4.22
N VAL A 191 -4.77 6.56 -4.58
CA VAL A 191 -5.80 6.02 -3.67
C VAL A 191 -5.24 5.17 -2.52
N THR A 192 -3.99 4.70 -2.62
CA THR A 192 -3.31 3.92 -1.57
C THR A 192 -2.35 4.77 -0.73
N VAL A 193 -2.32 6.10 -0.90
CA VAL A 193 -1.41 7.00 -0.19
C VAL A 193 -2.12 7.63 1.01
N ASP A 194 -1.91 7.05 2.20
CA ASP A 194 -2.51 7.49 3.48
C ASP A 194 -2.07 8.90 3.95
N ALA A 195 -1.11 9.57 3.28
CA ALA A 195 -0.62 10.89 3.68
C ALA A 195 -0.32 11.82 2.48
N ARG A 196 -1.08 12.91 2.36
CA ARG A 196 -0.94 13.94 1.29
C ARG A 196 -0.92 13.37 -0.15
N PRO A 197 -1.91 12.54 -0.54
CA PRO A 197 -1.97 11.93 -1.88
C PRO A 197 -1.88 12.93 -3.04
N TYR A 198 -2.31 14.18 -2.86
CA TYR A 198 -2.15 15.24 -3.87
C TYR A 198 -0.69 15.46 -4.29
N LYS A 199 0.29 15.20 -3.41
CA LYS A 199 1.73 15.31 -3.76
C LYS A 199 2.20 14.22 -4.72
N HIS A 200 1.61 13.02 -4.62
CA HIS A 200 1.86 11.94 -5.57
C HIS A 200 1.30 12.31 -6.95
N VAL A 201 0.16 13.01 -7.01
CA VAL A 201 -0.39 13.56 -8.25
C VAL A 201 0.49 14.68 -8.84
N GLU A 202 1.02 15.58 -7.99
CA GLU A 202 2.00 16.61 -8.38
C GLU A 202 3.29 15.97 -8.96
N GLU A 203 3.77 14.87 -8.38
CA GLU A 203 4.99 14.16 -8.79
C GLU A 203 4.84 13.45 -10.15
N TYR A 204 3.77 12.68 -10.34
CA TYR A 204 3.55 11.94 -11.60
C TYR A 204 3.15 12.81 -12.79
N LEU A 205 2.70 14.06 -12.57
CA LEU A 205 2.64 15.08 -13.62
C LEU A 205 4.04 15.36 -14.21
N GLY A 206 5.09 15.33 -13.40
CA GLY A 206 6.48 15.43 -13.87
C GLY A 206 6.88 14.26 -14.77
N SER A 207 6.52 13.04 -14.39
CA SER A 207 6.73 11.81 -15.19
C SER A 207 6.03 11.88 -16.55
N ALA A 208 4.76 12.30 -16.56
CA ALA A 208 4.02 12.55 -17.80
C ALA A 208 4.68 13.63 -18.67
N GLN A 209 5.17 14.72 -18.05
CA GLN A 209 5.82 15.82 -18.75
C GLN A 209 7.17 15.46 -19.36
N PHE A 210 7.95 14.54 -18.78
CA PHE A 210 9.26 14.17 -19.34
C PHE A 210 9.18 13.61 -20.77
N PHE A 211 8.14 12.83 -21.07
CA PHE A 211 7.85 12.33 -22.43
C PHE A 211 6.91 13.27 -23.19
N GLY A 212 5.87 13.82 -22.54
CA GLY A 212 4.91 14.71 -23.18
C GLY A 212 5.54 16.01 -23.72
N ASN A 213 6.59 16.53 -23.09
CA ASN A 213 7.34 17.69 -23.59
C ASN A 213 8.15 17.37 -24.86
N ARG A 214 8.46 16.09 -25.12
CA ARG A 214 9.03 15.64 -26.41
C ARG A 214 7.95 15.68 -27.50
N VAL A 215 6.74 15.19 -27.19
CA VAL A 215 5.57 15.29 -28.09
C VAL A 215 5.26 16.76 -28.41
N LEU A 216 5.22 17.63 -27.40
CA LEU A 216 5.05 19.07 -27.63
C LEU A 216 6.17 19.65 -28.52
N LYS A 217 7.44 19.33 -28.26
CA LYS A 217 8.56 19.81 -29.09
C LYS A 217 8.47 19.32 -30.55
N GLU A 218 7.96 18.10 -30.76
CA GLU A 218 7.89 17.47 -32.07
C GLU A 218 6.66 17.90 -32.90
N PHE A 219 5.52 18.15 -32.25
CA PHE A 219 4.24 18.38 -32.94
C PHE A 219 3.72 19.83 -32.87
N LYS A 220 4.32 20.72 -32.06
CA LYS A 220 3.88 22.13 -31.90
C LYS A 220 3.67 22.91 -33.19
N ASP A 221 4.47 22.63 -34.23
CA ASP A 221 4.39 23.31 -35.53
C ASP A 221 3.83 22.39 -36.64
N LYS A 222 3.31 21.20 -36.29
CA LYS A 222 2.84 20.16 -37.23
C LYS A 222 1.38 19.76 -37.03
N ASP A 223 0.97 19.54 -35.78
CA ASP A 223 -0.33 18.96 -35.44
C ASP A 223 -0.89 19.61 -34.14
N PRO A 224 -1.79 20.60 -34.27
CA PRO A 224 -2.47 21.19 -33.13
C PRO A 224 -3.34 20.22 -32.32
N GLN A 225 -3.84 19.13 -32.91
CA GLN A 225 -4.67 18.14 -32.23
C GLN A 225 -3.82 17.31 -31.26
N MET A 226 -2.59 16.94 -31.66
CA MET A 226 -1.61 16.29 -30.78
C MET A 226 -1.17 17.21 -29.61
N VAL A 227 -1.12 18.53 -29.85
CA VAL A 227 -0.82 19.53 -28.82
C VAL A 227 -1.97 19.67 -27.82
N GLU A 228 -3.22 19.78 -28.28
CA GLU A 228 -4.39 19.81 -27.37
C GLU A 228 -4.50 18.49 -26.59
N TRP A 229 -4.27 17.35 -27.23
CA TRP A 229 -4.31 16.02 -26.62
C TRP A 229 -3.39 15.89 -25.41
N ILE A 230 -2.09 16.24 -25.54
CA ILE A 230 -1.15 16.13 -24.42
C ILE A 230 -1.41 17.20 -23.35
N GLN A 231 -1.91 18.39 -23.72
CA GLN A 231 -2.34 19.40 -22.75
C GLN A 231 -3.58 18.96 -21.96
N ALA A 232 -4.55 18.30 -22.61
CA ALA A 232 -5.71 17.70 -21.96
C ALA A 232 -5.29 16.56 -21.01
N TYR A 233 -4.31 15.75 -21.40
CA TYR A 233 -3.74 14.74 -20.51
C TYR A 233 -3.10 15.37 -19.26
N TYR A 234 -2.28 16.42 -19.41
CA TYR A 234 -1.74 17.18 -18.28
C TYR A 234 -2.83 17.79 -17.38
N GLN A 235 -3.98 18.17 -17.96
CA GLN A 235 -5.08 18.76 -17.19
C GLN A 235 -5.77 17.75 -16.26
N ILE A 236 -5.76 16.45 -16.59
CA ILE A 236 -6.20 15.38 -15.68
C ILE A 236 -5.45 15.49 -14.34
N PHE A 237 -4.12 15.61 -14.36
CA PHE A 237 -3.32 15.71 -13.14
C PHE A 237 -3.60 16.99 -12.34
N ARG A 238 -3.88 18.12 -13.01
CA ARG A 238 -4.20 19.39 -12.33
C ARG A 238 -5.53 19.29 -11.59
N HIS A 239 -6.60 18.92 -12.30
CA HIS A 239 -7.91 18.74 -11.69
C HIS A 239 -7.91 17.63 -10.63
N LEU A 240 -7.16 16.54 -10.83
CA LEU A 240 -7.00 15.48 -9.84
C LEU A 240 -6.24 15.97 -8.60
N THR A 241 -5.20 16.80 -8.76
CA THR A 241 -4.49 17.43 -7.64
C THR A 241 -5.45 18.26 -6.79
N ASP A 242 -6.23 19.13 -7.43
CA ASP A 242 -7.18 20.00 -6.71
C ASP A 242 -8.31 19.21 -6.06
N TYR A 243 -8.90 18.24 -6.75
CA TYR A 243 -9.89 17.30 -6.21
C TYR A 243 -9.35 16.54 -4.98
N VAL A 244 -8.20 15.89 -5.10
CA VAL A 244 -7.58 15.10 -4.02
C VAL A 244 -7.18 15.99 -2.83
N LYS A 245 -6.79 17.24 -3.08
CA LYS A 245 -6.43 18.22 -2.06
C LYS A 245 -7.63 18.78 -1.30
N ASN A 246 -8.79 18.89 -1.96
CA ASN A 246 -10.04 19.33 -1.34
C ASN A 246 -10.72 18.20 -0.56
N TYR A 247 -10.90 17.02 -1.17
CA TYR A 247 -11.71 15.94 -0.60
C TYR A 247 -10.89 14.87 0.16
N PHE A 248 -9.62 14.65 -0.19
CA PHE A 248 -8.76 13.60 0.38
C PHE A 248 -7.36 14.06 0.85
N PRO A 249 -7.21 15.20 1.56
CA PRO A 249 -5.90 15.74 1.92
C PRO A 249 -5.03 14.82 2.80
N ASN A 250 -5.65 13.86 3.51
CA ASN A 250 -5.02 12.89 4.41
C ASN A 250 -5.31 11.44 3.99
N GLY A 251 -5.32 11.15 2.68
CA GLY A 251 -5.64 9.82 2.16
C GLY A 251 -7.14 9.59 1.98
N VAL A 252 -7.51 8.39 1.49
CA VAL A 252 -8.90 7.99 1.27
C VAL A 252 -9.54 7.55 2.60
N PRO A 253 -10.57 8.25 3.10
CA PRO A 253 -11.28 7.85 4.31
C PRO A 253 -12.14 6.61 4.06
N TRP A 254 -12.27 5.79 5.10
CA TRP A 254 -13.14 4.62 5.15
C TRP A 254 -14.19 4.82 6.26
N ASN A 255 -15.38 4.28 6.06
CA ASN A 255 -16.48 4.44 7.01
C ASN A 255 -16.33 3.46 8.19
N PRO A 256 -16.04 3.94 9.43
CA PRO A 256 -15.84 3.06 10.58
C PRO A 256 -17.11 2.33 11.05
N LYS A 257 -18.28 2.72 10.52
CA LYS A 257 -19.58 2.05 10.72
C LYS A 257 -20.06 1.32 9.45
N GLY A 258 -19.22 1.25 8.42
CA GLY A 258 -19.52 0.56 7.16
C GLY A 258 -19.55 -0.96 7.32
N ARG A 259 -20.12 -1.64 6.32
CA ARG A 259 -20.15 -3.11 6.25
C ARG A 259 -18.75 -3.67 5.90
N PRO A 260 -18.52 -4.99 6.00
CA PRO A 260 -17.31 -5.62 5.47
C PRO A 260 -17.14 -5.28 3.99
N ALA A 261 -15.95 -4.84 3.57
CA ALA A 261 -15.74 -4.30 2.23
C ALA A 261 -16.03 -5.32 1.11
N GLN A 262 -15.87 -6.63 1.40
CA GLN A 262 -16.21 -7.71 0.47
C GLN A 262 -17.72 -7.82 0.21
N GLU A 263 -18.59 -7.51 1.19
CA GLU A 263 -20.05 -7.48 0.99
C GLU A 263 -20.46 -6.26 0.16
N VAL A 264 -19.85 -5.10 0.42
CA VAL A 264 -20.12 -3.86 -0.30
C VAL A 264 -19.67 -3.97 -1.76
N ALA A 265 -18.52 -4.59 -2.03
CA ALA A 265 -18.08 -4.88 -3.39
C ALA A 265 -19.09 -5.79 -4.14
N LYS A 266 -19.55 -6.87 -3.49
CA LYS A 266 -20.55 -7.80 -4.05
C LYS A 266 -21.93 -7.14 -4.28
N SER A 267 -22.32 -6.19 -3.44
CA SER A 267 -23.59 -5.45 -3.65
C SER A 267 -23.50 -4.41 -4.76
N LEU A 268 -22.31 -3.85 -5.00
CA LEU A 268 -22.06 -2.86 -6.07
C LEU A 268 -21.68 -3.47 -7.43
N SER A 269 -21.36 -4.76 -7.51
CA SER A 269 -21.16 -5.46 -8.78
C SER A 269 -22.47 -5.79 -9.52
N GLY A 270 -23.58 -5.90 -8.79
CA GLY A 270 -24.90 -6.23 -9.33
C GLY A 270 -25.06 -7.68 -9.82
N PRO A 271 -26.31 -8.13 -10.09
CA PRO A 271 -26.53 -9.35 -10.86
C PRO A 271 -26.15 -9.12 -12.33
N PRO A 272 -25.73 -10.16 -13.08
CA PRO A 272 -25.47 -10.03 -14.51
C PRO A 272 -26.75 -9.62 -15.25
N ALA A 273 -26.62 -8.75 -16.26
CA ALA A 273 -27.75 -8.32 -17.08
C ALA A 273 -28.39 -9.53 -17.79
N PRO A 274 -29.73 -9.59 -17.90
CA PRO A 274 -30.39 -10.63 -18.67
C PRO A 274 -29.88 -10.66 -20.12
N PRO A 275 -29.62 -11.83 -20.72
CA PRO A 275 -29.24 -11.91 -22.12
C PRO A 275 -30.35 -11.31 -23.00
N ALA A 276 -29.96 -10.56 -24.03
CA ALA A 276 -30.90 -9.98 -24.98
C ALA A 276 -31.74 -11.09 -25.66
N PRO A 277 -33.03 -10.85 -25.97
CA PRO A 277 -33.91 -11.87 -26.50
C PRO A 277 -33.43 -12.37 -27.87
N SER A 278 -32.99 -13.63 -27.90
CA SER A 278 -32.59 -14.31 -29.14
C SER A 278 -33.81 -14.58 -30.02
N ALA A 279 -33.73 -14.24 -31.31
CA ALA A 279 -34.82 -14.39 -32.26
C ALA A 279 -34.77 -15.76 -32.96
N GLY A 280 -35.79 -16.60 -32.74
CA GLY A 280 -36.15 -17.73 -33.62
C GLY A 280 -35.24 -18.97 -33.54
N GLY A 281 -35.70 -20.00 -32.82
CA GLY A 281 -35.13 -21.36 -32.84
C GLY A 281 -36.17 -22.42 -33.28
N PRO A 282 -35.74 -23.54 -33.90
CA PRO A 282 -36.62 -24.62 -34.40
C PRO A 282 -37.16 -25.55 -33.30
N PRO A 283 -38.18 -26.41 -33.59
CA PRO A 283 -38.94 -27.17 -32.58
C PRO A 283 -38.20 -28.36 -31.93
N PRO A 284 -38.66 -28.86 -30.76
CA PRO A 284 -37.93 -29.82 -29.94
C PRO A 284 -38.12 -31.31 -30.33
N PRO A 285 -37.15 -32.18 -29.99
CA PRO A 285 -37.24 -33.65 -30.14
C PRO A 285 -38.07 -34.34 -29.03
N PRO A 286 -38.49 -35.62 -29.23
CA PRO A 286 -39.42 -36.33 -28.35
C PRO A 286 -38.78 -36.93 -27.06
N PRO A 287 -39.59 -37.29 -26.04
CA PRO A 287 -39.11 -37.76 -24.73
C PRO A 287 -38.72 -39.25 -24.69
N PRO A 288 -37.80 -39.66 -23.79
CA PRO A 288 -37.38 -41.05 -23.60
C PRO A 288 -38.32 -41.89 -22.69
N PRO A 289 -38.20 -43.24 -22.69
CA PRO A 289 -39.08 -44.15 -21.93
C PRO A 289 -38.76 -44.26 -20.41
N GLY A 290 -39.70 -44.82 -19.65
CA GLY A 290 -39.64 -44.97 -18.19
C GLY A 290 -38.84 -46.17 -17.64
N PRO A 291 -38.66 -46.26 -16.30
CA PRO A 291 -37.67 -47.14 -15.65
C PRO A 291 -38.19 -48.54 -15.23
N PRO A 292 -37.32 -49.58 -15.23
CA PRO A 292 -37.56 -50.88 -14.60
C PRO A 292 -37.27 -50.87 -13.06
N PRO A 293 -37.62 -51.93 -12.31
CA PRO A 293 -37.96 -51.79 -10.88
C PRO A 293 -36.88 -52.16 -9.84
N VAL A 294 -37.26 -51.91 -8.58
CA VAL A 294 -36.49 -52.01 -7.32
C VAL A 294 -36.14 -53.45 -6.91
N LEU A 295 -35.01 -53.63 -6.21
CA LEU A 295 -34.77 -54.78 -5.31
C LEU A 295 -34.44 -54.29 -3.89
N GLN A 296 -34.99 -54.98 -2.89
CA GLN A 296 -34.85 -54.67 -1.47
C GLN A 296 -33.93 -55.69 -0.78
N ILE A 297 -33.04 -55.23 0.10
CA ILE A 297 -32.39 -56.07 1.14
C ILE A 297 -32.60 -55.38 2.50
N LYS A 298 -32.77 -56.20 3.54
CA LYS A 298 -33.25 -55.79 4.88
C LYS A 298 -32.21 -55.08 5.75
N GLU A 299 -32.72 -54.24 6.64
CA GLU A 299 -32.03 -53.81 7.85
C GLU A 299 -31.79 -54.98 8.83
N VAL A 300 -30.77 -54.83 9.68
CA VAL A 300 -30.72 -55.48 11.01
C VAL A 300 -30.30 -54.43 12.03
N LYS A 301 -31.10 -54.25 13.09
CA LYS A 301 -30.88 -53.30 14.17
C LYS A 301 -30.24 -54.00 15.39
N ALA A 302 -29.30 -53.32 16.05
CA ALA A 302 -28.82 -53.64 17.39
C ALA A 302 -28.66 -52.33 18.21
N GLU A 303 -28.72 -52.40 19.54
CA GLU A 303 -28.90 -51.20 20.39
C GLU A 303 -27.80 -50.97 21.44
N SER A 304 -27.62 -49.69 21.76
CA SER A 304 -27.18 -49.11 23.04
C SER A 304 -25.88 -49.61 23.72
N ALA A 305 -24.89 -48.71 23.76
CA ALA A 305 -24.03 -48.48 24.94
C ALA A 305 -23.58 -47.01 24.97
N ALA A 306 -23.22 -46.49 26.15
CA ALA A 306 -22.79 -45.11 26.38
C ALA A 306 -21.77 -45.06 27.55
N PRO A 307 -21.21 -43.90 27.91
CA PRO A 307 -20.47 -42.96 27.07
C PRO A 307 -19.01 -42.79 27.56
N ALA A 308 -18.10 -42.34 26.70
CA ALA A 308 -16.72 -41.99 27.08
C ALA A 308 -16.31 -40.61 26.54
N GLY A 309 -15.64 -39.80 27.36
CA GLY A 309 -15.48 -38.37 27.12
C GLY A 309 -14.59 -37.99 25.93
N GLY A 310 -15.11 -37.16 25.03
CA GLY A 310 -14.33 -36.49 23.98
C GLY A 310 -14.51 -34.97 24.03
N LEU A 311 -13.39 -34.26 24.18
CA LEU A 311 -13.04 -32.90 23.70
C LEU A 311 -14.00 -31.69 23.79
N GLY A 312 -15.29 -31.83 24.12
CA GLY A 312 -16.25 -30.71 24.15
C GLY A 312 -16.07 -29.72 25.30
N ALA A 313 -15.35 -30.11 26.37
CA ALA A 313 -15.19 -29.29 27.58
C ALA A 313 -14.44 -27.96 27.33
N VAL A 314 -13.60 -27.89 26.29
CA VAL A 314 -12.74 -26.72 26.04
C VAL A 314 -13.53 -25.51 25.49
N PHE A 315 -14.65 -25.76 24.80
CA PHE A 315 -15.51 -24.69 24.27
C PHE A 315 -16.51 -24.12 25.30
N SER A 316 -16.77 -24.84 26.39
CA SER A 316 -17.61 -24.34 27.49
C SER A 316 -16.92 -23.32 28.41
N GLU A 317 -15.59 -23.19 28.38
CA GLU A 317 -14.87 -22.20 29.22
C GLU A 317 -14.55 -20.88 28.52
N LEU A 318 -14.61 -20.83 27.18
CA LEU A 318 -14.34 -19.60 26.42
C LEU A 318 -15.46 -18.53 26.52
N ASN A 319 -16.64 -18.89 27.04
CA ASN A 319 -17.79 -17.99 27.22
C ASN A 319 -17.96 -17.49 28.67
N LYS A 320 -16.88 -16.96 29.28
CA LYS A 320 -16.91 -16.25 30.59
C LYS A 320 -16.60 -14.74 30.46
N GLY A 321 -16.93 -14.16 29.30
CA GLY A 321 -16.67 -12.77 28.94
C GLY A 321 -17.55 -11.72 29.66
N GLU A 322 -17.34 -11.53 30.96
CA GLU A 322 -17.56 -10.24 31.66
C GLU A 322 -16.98 -10.22 33.09
N ALA A 323 -16.81 -11.38 33.72
CA ALA A 323 -16.45 -11.49 35.15
C ALA A 323 -14.97 -11.18 35.50
N VAL A 324 -14.09 -11.09 34.50
CA VAL A 324 -12.61 -11.06 34.66
C VAL A 324 -12.10 -9.77 35.33
N THR A 325 -12.88 -8.68 35.34
CA THR A 325 -12.46 -7.38 35.89
C THR A 325 -12.57 -7.25 37.41
N LYS A 326 -13.18 -8.21 38.12
CA LYS A 326 -13.41 -8.13 39.58
C LYS A 326 -12.17 -8.31 40.46
N GLY A 327 -11.02 -8.66 39.89
CA GLY A 327 -9.78 -8.97 40.65
C GLY A 327 -8.78 -7.83 40.83
N LEU A 328 -8.88 -6.71 40.11
CA LEU A 328 -7.85 -5.66 40.13
C LEU A 328 -8.07 -4.65 41.27
N ARG A 329 -6.98 -4.37 42.01
CA ARG A 329 -6.95 -3.41 43.12
C ARG A 329 -7.24 -2.00 42.61
N LYS A 330 -8.25 -1.33 43.16
CA LYS A 330 -8.54 0.08 42.83
C LYS A 330 -7.44 0.99 43.39
N VAL A 331 -6.87 1.81 42.50
CA VAL A 331 -5.93 2.90 42.83
C VAL A 331 -6.64 3.95 43.66
N ASP A 332 -6.01 4.42 44.74
CA ASP A 332 -6.64 5.41 45.63
C ASP A 332 -6.53 6.84 45.09
N LYS A 333 -7.42 7.72 45.54
CA LYS A 333 -7.66 9.04 44.98
C LYS A 333 -6.51 10.02 45.21
N SER A 334 -5.61 9.70 46.14
CA SER A 334 -4.35 10.40 46.44
C SER A 334 -3.29 10.23 45.36
N GLU A 335 -3.30 9.13 44.60
CA GLU A 335 -2.28 8.83 43.58
C GLU A 335 -2.57 9.49 42.21
N MET A 336 -3.70 10.19 42.08
CA MET A 336 -4.07 10.93 40.87
C MET A 336 -3.39 12.31 40.79
N THR A 337 -2.17 12.37 40.26
CA THR A 337 -1.33 13.58 40.12
C THR A 337 -1.99 14.78 39.41
N HIS A 338 -3.07 14.58 38.66
CA HIS A 338 -3.82 15.69 38.02
C HIS A 338 -4.89 16.34 38.92
N LYS A 339 -5.12 15.84 40.15
CA LYS A 339 -6.21 16.30 41.04
C LYS A 339 -5.78 16.97 42.35
N ASN A 340 -4.48 17.06 42.64
CA ASN A 340 -3.98 17.68 43.87
C ASN A 340 -3.14 18.95 43.58
N PRO A 341 -3.67 20.17 43.77
CA PRO A 341 -2.96 21.41 43.46
C PRO A 341 -1.70 21.68 44.29
N SER A 342 -1.55 21.10 45.48
CA SER A 342 -0.42 21.39 46.38
C SER A 342 0.94 20.95 45.83
N LEU A 343 0.98 19.94 44.96
CA LEU A 343 2.20 19.38 44.38
C LEU A 343 2.81 20.23 43.23
N ARG A 344 2.31 21.45 43.00
CA ARG A 344 2.90 22.43 42.06
C ARG A 344 3.68 23.56 42.74
N ALA A 345 3.78 23.57 44.07
CA ALA A 345 4.28 24.69 44.85
C ALA A 345 5.82 24.76 45.02
N SER A 346 6.61 24.12 44.15
CA SER A 346 8.06 23.92 44.39
C SER A 346 8.99 24.27 43.20
N SER A 347 8.74 25.38 42.50
CA SER A 347 9.77 26.15 41.77
C SER A 347 9.29 27.57 41.43
N THR A 348 9.51 28.50 42.35
CA THR A 348 9.88 29.89 42.00
C THR A 348 11.36 29.87 41.53
N VAL A 349 12.02 30.88 40.92
CA VAL A 349 12.10 32.35 41.05
C VAL A 349 12.82 32.86 39.76
N PRO A 350 12.88 34.16 39.36
CA PRO A 350 11.98 35.31 39.52
C PRO A 350 11.40 35.83 38.18
N GLU A 351 10.41 36.72 38.27
CA GLU A 351 10.06 37.68 37.21
C GLU A 351 10.77 39.02 37.49
N ARG A 352 11.12 39.82 36.46
CA ARG A 352 11.76 41.15 36.63
C ARG A 352 11.01 42.24 35.86
N ASP A 353 10.89 43.38 36.53
CA ASP A 353 9.96 44.48 36.27
C ASP A 353 10.26 45.34 35.01
N GLY A 354 9.19 45.93 34.48
CA GLY A 354 9.20 47.31 33.96
C GLY A 354 9.69 47.58 32.54
N SER A 355 8.76 47.72 31.59
CA SER A 355 8.62 48.99 30.83
C SER A 355 7.40 48.98 29.90
N VAL A 356 6.85 50.17 29.65
CA VAL A 356 5.69 50.41 28.77
C VAL A 356 6.13 51.17 27.52
N ARG A 357 5.59 50.79 26.35
CA ARG A 357 5.24 51.61 25.14
C ARG A 357 5.76 51.02 23.82
N GLY A 358 4.90 51.01 22.79
CA GLY A 358 5.29 50.81 21.39
C GLY A 358 4.40 49.84 20.61
N LYS A 359 3.46 50.35 19.80
CA LYS A 359 2.78 49.56 18.77
C LYS A 359 3.59 49.65 17.46
N SER A 360 4.09 48.52 16.98
CA SER A 360 4.67 48.36 15.62
C SER A 360 4.39 46.94 15.09
N PRO A 361 4.39 46.71 13.75
CA PRO A 361 3.97 45.43 13.18
C PRO A 361 4.96 44.28 13.43
N ALA A 362 4.45 43.07 13.66
CA ALA A 362 5.27 41.90 13.93
C ALA A 362 5.93 41.34 12.66
N PRO A 363 7.26 41.13 12.64
CA PRO A 363 7.94 40.38 11.59
C PRO A 363 7.47 38.91 11.52
N GLY A 364 7.51 38.33 10.33
CA GLY A 364 7.02 36.96 10.07
C GLY A 364 7.69 35.89 10.93
N LYS A 365 6.92 34.85 11.28
CA LYS A 365 7.38 33.70 12.08
C LYS A 365 8.51 32.94 11.35
N LYS A 366 9.76 33.21 11.72
CA LYS A 366 10.87 32.29 11.44
C LYS A 366 10.53 30.91 12.04
N PRO A 367 10.85 29.79 11.37
CA PRO A 367 10.69 28.47 11.97
C PRO A 367 11.52 28.39 13.26
N LYS A 368 10.98 27.72 14.30
CA LYS A 368 11.73 27.51 15.55
C LYS A 368 13.02 26.73 15.26
N PRO A 369 14.14 27.02 15.94
CA PRO A 369 15.36 26.22 15.81
C PRO A 369 15.06 24.77 16.22
N GLU A 370 15.73 23.82 15.56
CA GLU A 370 15.42 22.38 15.69
C GLU A 370 15.64 21.86 17.12
N SER A 371 16.52 22.49 17.89
CA SER A 371 16.72 22.27 19.33
C SER A 371 15.49 22.53 20.22
N MET A 372 14.47 23.22 19.73
CA MET A 372 13.17 23.40 20.42
C MET A 372 12.06 22.46 19.91
N ARG A 373 12.36 21.52 19.02
CA ARG A 373 11.41 20.48 18.61
C ARG A 373 11.35 19.39 19.68
N VAL A 374 10.15 18.99 20.08
CA VAL A 374 9.97 17.89 21.04
C VAL A 374 10.65 16.64 20.49
N LYS A 375 11.62 16.10 21.24
CA LYS A 375 12.36 14.92 20.84
C LYS A 375 11.41 13.72 20.71
N LYS A 376 11.49 13.01 19.59
CA LYS A 376 10.93 11.66 19.47
C LYS A 376 11.76 10.69 20.34
N PRO A 377 11.17 9.58 20.81
CA PRO A 377 11.97 8.49 21.37
C PRO A 377 12.91 7.89 20.30
N PRO A 378 14.02 7.27 20.71
CA PRO A 378 14.83 6.46 19.81
C PRO A 378 13.99 5.29 19.26
N LYS A 379 14.15 4.99 17.97
CA LYS A 379 13.39 3.97 17.25
C LYS A 379 14.35 3.02 16.54
N LYS A 380 14.33 1.72 16.87
CA LYS A 380 14.98 0.64 16.12
C LYS A 380 13.93 -0.44 15.82
N GLU A 381 13.38 -0.43 14.62
CA GLU A 381 12.31 -1.35 14.20
C GLU A 381 12.54 -1.82 12.75
N LEU A 382 11.98 -2.99 12.42
CA LEU A 382 11.96 -3.55 11.07
C LEU A 382 10.53 -3.46 10.51
N GLU A 383 10.27 -2.47 9.66
CA GLU A 383 9.00 -2.29 8.98
C GLU A 383 9.01 -3.07 7.66
N GLY A 384 8.53 -4.31 7.70
CA GLY A 384 8.59 -5.24 6.56
C GLY A 384 10.05 -5.56 6.21
N ASN A 385 10.51 -5.10 5.04
CA ASN A 385 11.91 -5.24 4.62
C ASN A 385 12.76 -3.98 4.95
N LYS A 386 12.23 -3.00 5.68
CA LYS A 386 12.95 -1.75 5.97
C LYS A 386 13.35 -1.62 7.43
N TRP A 387 14.64 -1.72 7.71
CA TRP A 387 15.19 -1.33 9.01
C TRP A 387 15.12 0.19 9.16
N ILE A 388 14.54 0.68 10.26
CA ILE A 388 14.44 2.10 10.59
C ILE A 388 15.13 2.33 11.94
N ILE A 389 16.19 3.14 11.91
CA ILE A 389 16.99 3.56 13.06
C ILE A 389 16.88 5.09 13.15
N GLU A 390 16.02 5.62 14.01
CA GLU A 390 15.85 7.07 14.21
C GLU A 390 16.14 7.55 15.64
N ASN A 391 16.59 8.80 15.77
CA ASN A 391 16.61 9.61 17.00
C ASN A 391 17.48 9.06 18.17
N PHE A 392 18.50 8.25 17.88
CA PHE A 392 19.50 7.86 18.88
C PHE A 392 20.48 9.02 19.15
N GLU A 393 20.73 9.33 20.43
CA GLU A 393 21.65 10.39 20.83
C GLU A 393 22.63 9.88 21.88
N LYS A 394 23.94 9.96 21.59
CA LYS A 394 25.04 9.62 22.51
C LYS A 394 24.95 8.20 23.08
N GLU A 395 24.52 7.24 22.26
CA GLU A 395 24.40 5.85 22.69
C GLU A 395 25.76 5.27 23.09
N GLY A 396 25.81 4.60 24.24
CA GLY A 396 27.07 4.14 24.84
C GLY A 396 27.60 2.83 24.26
N GLN A 397 26.78 2.12 23.49
CA GLN A 397 27.11 0.85 22.85
C GLN A 397 26.77 0.90 21.35
N PRO A 398 27.49 0.15 20.48
CA PRO A 398 27.15 0.06 19.07
C PRO A 398 25.75 -0.55 18.86
N ILE A 399 24.95 0.07 18.01
CA ILE A 399 23.64 -0.44 17.62
C ILE A 399 23.83 -1.44 16.49
N GLU A 400 23.88 -2.73 16.83
CA GLU A 400 24.00 -3.79 15.83
C GLU A 400 22.63 -4.13 15.21
N ILE A 401 22.59 -4.38 13.90
CA ILE A 401 21.47 -5.02 13.19
C ILE A 401 21.98 -6.12 12.26
N GLU A 402 21.20 -7.19 12.15
CA GLU A 402 21.40 -8.23 11.13
C GLU A 402 20.56 -7.90 9.89
N ALA A 403 21.19 -7.96 8.72
CA ALA A 403 20.59 -7.60 7.44
C ALA A 403 20.64 -8.75 6.43
N SER A 404 19.48 -9.03 5.84
CA SER A 404 19.32 -9.93 4.70
C SER A 404 19.34 -9.14 3.40
N ILE A 405 19.57 -9.82 2.27
CA ILE A 405 19.80 -9.19 0.97
C ILE A 405 18.60 -8.38 0.44
N ALA A 406 17.40 -8.65 0.96
CA ALA A 406 16.18 -7.90 0.68
C ALA A 406 16.00 -6.65 1.58
N HIS A 407 16.81 -6.48 2.63
CA HIS A 407 16.64 -5.41 3.61
C HIS A 407 17.26 -4.09 3.14
N SER A 408 16.49 -3.00 3.21
CA SER A 408 17.00 -1.64 3.08
C SER A 408 17.03 -0.95 4.43
N ILE A 409 18.06 -0.16 4.72
CA ILE A 409 18.28 0.43 6.04
C ILE A 409 18.18 1.95 5.95
N LEU A 410 17.37 2.55 6.81
CA LEU A 410 17.25 4.00 6.97
C LEU A 410 17.74 4.41 8.36
N ILE A 411 18.74 5.29 8.38
CA ILE A 411 19.30 5.90 9.59
C ILE A 411 18.97 7.39 9.55
N SER A 412 18.29 7.94 10.55
CA SER A 412 17.96 9.38 10.57
C SER A 412 18.05 10.04 11.94
N LYS A 413 18.57 11.26 11.99
CA LYS A 413 18.65 12.08 13.24
C LYS A 413 19.45 11.43 14.38
N CYS A 414 20.34 10.50 14.03
CA CYS A 414 21.26 9.89 15.00
C CYS A 414 22.45 10.82 15.26
N THR A 415 22.84 10.96 16.53
CA THR A 415 23.90 11.86 16.98
C THR A 415 24.91 11.13 17.87
N ASN A 416 26.20 11.22 17.56
CA ASN A 416 27.32 10.61 18.30
C ASN A 416 27.03 9.14 18.68
N THR A 417 26.80 8.31 17.67
CA THR A 417 26.29 6.94 17.77
C THR A 417 27.01 6.06 16.76
N THR A 418 27.28 4.80 17.11
CA THR A 418 27.83 3.79 16.18
C THR A 418 26.74 2.80 15.79
N ILE A 419 26.63 2.49 14.49
CA ILE A 419 25.70 1.49 13.96
C ILE A 419 26.51 0.44 13.20
N ILE A 420 26.23 -0.84 13.45
CA ILE A 420 26.92 -1.98 12.80
C ILE A 420 25.88 -2.81 12.04
N VAL A 421 26.06 -2.91 10.72
CA VAL A 421 25.21 -3.68 9.82
C VAL A 421 25.91 -4.99 9.47
N ARG A 422 25.48 -6.07 10.12
CA ARG A 422 26.00 -7.43 9.87
C ARG A 422 25.26 -8.10 8.73
N GLY A 423 25.98 -8.92 7.96
CA GLY A 423 25.45 -9.61 6.79
C GLY A 423 25.36 -8.74 5.53
N LYS A 424 24.58 -9.18 4.54
CA LYS A 424 24.49 -8.52 3.23
C LYS A 424 23.15 -7.83 3.10
N ALA A 425 23.12 -6.49 3.12
CA ALA A 425 21.89 -5.72 2.89
C ALA A 425 21.77 -5.24 1.43
N ASN A 426 20.63 -4.67 1.07
CA ASN A 426 20.44 -4.06 -0.25
C ASN A 426 21.15 -2.70 -0.34
N ALA A 427 20.68 -1.73 0.47
CA ALA A 427 21.13 -0.34 0.48
C ALA A 427 21.06 0.26 1.90
N VAL A 428 21.86 1.29 2.17
CA VAL A 428 21.78 2.08 3.41
C VAL A 428 21.62 3.57 3.08
N THR A 429 20.56 4.19 3.61
CA THR A 429 20.33 5.64 3.52
C THR A 429 20.54 6.29 4.88
N VAL A 430 21.33 7.37 4.93
CA VAL A 430 21.66 8.13 6.15
C VAL A 430 21.21 9.58 5.95
N GLU A 431 20.31 10.12 6.80
CA GLU A 431 19.82 11.51 6.66
C GLU A 431 19.84 12.32 7.98
N ASN A 432 20.40 13.53 7.93
CA ASN A 432 20.42 14.49 9.05
C ASN A 432 21.14 13.94 10.31
N THR A 433 22.35 13.40 10.17
CA THR A 433 23.11 12.80 11.30
C THR A 433 24.35 13.61 11.68
N ASN A 434 24.85 13.46 12.90
CA ASN A 434 26.02 14.21 13.39
C ASN A 434 26.92 13.29 14.21
N ARG A 435 28.19 13.12 13.81
CA ARG A 435 29.14 12.15 14.40
C ARG A 435 28.57 10.72 14.41
N LEU A 436 27.98 10.30 13.30
CA LEU A 436 27.57 8.92 13.09
C LEU A 436 28.78 8.11 12.60
N SER A 437 29.03 6.96 13.22
CA SER A 437 29.89 5.92 12.67
C SER A 437 29.04 4.75 12.17
N LEU A 438 29.24 4.35 10.92
CA LEU A 438 28.50 3.27 10.25
C LEU A 438 29.48 2.20 9.77
N VAL A 439 29.37 0.99 10.30
CA VAL A 439 30.12 -0.19 9.83
C VAL A 439 29.17 -1.08 9.03
N VAL A 440 29.58 -1.52 7.84
CA VAL A 440 28.80 -2.39 6.95
C VAL A 440 29.62 -3.59 6.47
N ASP A 441 29.03 -4.79 6.57
CA ASP A 441 29.64 -6.02 6.05
C ASP A 441 29.63 -6.04 4.51
N SER A 442 28.46 -6.04 3.85
CA SER A 442 28.36 -5.92 2.39
C SER A 442 27.00 -5.39 1.92
N LEU A 443 26.99 -4.72 0.76
CA LEU A 443 25.81 -4.08 0.20
C LEU A 443 25.64 -4.38 -1.30
N VAL A 444 24.39 -4.44 -1.77
CA VAL A 444 24.06 -4.74 -3.17
C VAL A 444 24.12 -3.50 -4.06
N SER A 445 23.73 -2.31 -3.56
CA SER A 445 23.75 -1.06 -4.34
C SER A 445 24.63 0.03 -3.75
N THR A 446 24.18 0.64 -2.64
CA THR A 446 24.59 2.01 -2.28
C THR A 446 24.66 2.25 -0.77
N VAL A 447 25.56 3.17 -0.39
CA VAL A 447 25.43 3.96 0.85
C VAL A 447 25.15 5.41 0.44
N ASP A 448 23.96 5.89 0.77
CA ASP A 448 23.46 7.22 0.38
C ASP A 448 23.38 8.11 1.62
N ALA A 449 24.40 8.93 1.86
CA ALA A 449 24.49 9.84 2.99
C ALA A 449 24.11 11.27 2.60
N VAL A 450 23.19 11.86 3.35
CA VAL A 450 22.57 13.17 3.08
C VAL A 450 22.60 14.05 4.34
N LYS A 451 23.03 15.30 4.21
CA LYS A 451 23.04 16.34 5.28
C LYS A 451 23.63 15.84 6.61
N SER A 452 24.79 15.21 6.57
CA SER A 452 25.42 14.64 7.77
C SER A 452 26.79 15.24 8.04
N GLN A 453 27.12 15.43 9.32
CA GLN A 453 28.36 16.08 9.76
C GLN A 453 29.26 15.09 10.48
N ASN A 454 30.57 15.12 10.22
CA ASN A 454 31.56 14.19 10.80
C ASN A 454 31.13 12.72 10.63
N PHE A 455 30.81 12.32 9.40
CA PHE A 455 30.32 10.98 9.07
C PHE A 455 31.48 9.99 8.87
N ALA A 456 31.47 8.88 9.61
CA ALA A 456 32.41 7.78 9.40
C ALA A 456 31.71 6.58 8.76
N LEU A 457 32.31 5.99 7.73
CA LEU A 457 31.85 4.76 7.06
C LEU A 457 32.99 3.76 7.01
N GLN A 458 32.76 2.53 7.45
CA GLN A 458 33.70 1.42 7.30
C GLN A 458 33.04 0.28 6.54
N VAL A 459 33.61 -0.10 5.41
CA VAL A 459 33.14 -1.21 4.56
C VAL A 459 34.08 -2.39 4.76
N LEU A 460 33.57 -3.53 5.21
CA LEU A 460 34.39 -4.72 5.51
C LEU A 460 34.51 -5.66 4.30
N GLY A 461 33.44 -5.86 3.54
CA GLY A 461 33.40 -6.63 2.29
C GLY A 461 33.15 -5.74 1.07
N THR A 462 32.05 -5.97 0.35
CA THR A 462 31.77 -5.35 -0.96
C THR A 462 30.73 -4.23 -0.90
N LEU A 463 30.99 -3.15 -1.66
CA LEU A 463 30.07 -2.02 -1.89
C LEU A 463 30.29 -1.46 -3.31
N PRO A 464 29.27 -1.34 -4.18
CA PRO A 464 29.47 -0.77 -5.51
C PRO A 464 29.59 0.76 -5.55
N THR A 465 28.86 1.49 -4.68
CA THR A 465 28.76 2.96 -4.77
C THR A 465 28.47 3.64 -3.42
N VAL A 466 29.07 4.81 -3.21
CA VAL A 466 28.74 5.74 -2.11
C VAL A 466 28.28 7.07 -2.72
N MET A 467 27.19 7.64 -2.21
CA MET A 467 26.73 9.00 -2.56
C MET A 467 26.73 9.89 -1.31
N LEU A 468 27.34 11.07 -1.41
CA LEU A 468 27.50 12.03 -0.32
C LEU A 468 26.93 13.39 -0.72
N ASP A 469 25.68 13.68 -0.34
CA ASP A 469 25.05 14.99 -0.54
C ASP A 469 25.06 15.83 0.75
N GLN A 470 25.56 17.06 0.67
CA GLN A 470 25.58 18.03 1.79
C GLN A 470 26.29 17.48 3.04
N ILE A 471 27.41 16.77 2.85
CA ILE A 471 28.24 16.21 3.91
C ILE A 471 29.34 17.18 4.32
N ASP A 472 29.52 17.36 5.63
CA ASP A 472 30.46 18.29 6.24
C ASP A 472 31.42 17.52 7.14
N GLY A 473 32.57 17.13 6.56
CA GLY A 473 33.52 16.20 7.15
C GLY A 473 33.08 14.73 7.03
N ALA A 474 33.85 13.92 6.31
CA ALA A 474 33.66 12.47 6.29
C ALA A 474 34.97 11.68 6.16
N GLN A 475 34.99 10.51 6.79
CA GLN A 475 36.09 9.55 6.76
C GLN A 475 35.55 8.19 6.32
N ILE A 476 35.91 7.74 5.13
CA ILE A 476 35.47 6.45 4.57
C ILE A 476 36.64 5.48 4.58
N TYR A 477 36.44 4.26 5.08
CA TYR A 477 37.43 3.18 5.10
C TYR A 477 36.95 2.04 4.20
N PHE A 478 37.74 1.73 3.17
CA PHE A 478 37.48 0.63 2.25
C PHE A 478 38.38 -0.56 2.54
N SER A 479 37.77 -1.74 2.63
CA SER A 479 38.47 -3.02 2.58
C SER A 479 39.10 -3.27 1.22
N LYS A 480 39.95 -4.30 1.13
CA LYS A 480 40.56 -4.77 -0.12
C LYS A 480 39.50 -5.08 -1.20
N GLU A 481 38.34 -5.61 -0.81
CA GLU A 481 37.22 -5.95 -1.70
C GLU A 481 36.40 -4.73 -2.17
N SER A 482 36.36 -3.65 -1.39
CA SER A 482 35.62 -2.41 -1.72
C SER A 482 36.47 -1.33 -2.37
N THR A 483 37.73 -1.62 -2.74
CA THR A 483 38.63 -0.72 -3.50
C THR A 483 38.06 -0.24 -4.83
N SER A 484 37.07 -0.93 -5.41
CA SER A 484 36.39 -0.56 -6.66
C SER A 484 35.15 0.35 -6.48
N THR A 485 34.83 0.75 -5.25
CA THR A 485 33.66 1.59 -4.93
C THR A 485 33.72 2.93 -5.67
N ARG A 486 32.63 3.32 -6.34
CA ARG A 486 32.48 4.67 -6.91
C ARG A 486 31.95 5.63 -5.86
N VAL A 487 32.66 6.72 -5.58
CA VAL A 487 32.21 7.77 -4.65
C VAL A 487 31.72 8.98 -5.44
N PHE A 488 30.48 9.40 -5.22
CA PHE A 488 29.88 10.60 -5.79
C PHE A 488 29.66 11.64 -4.69
N THR A 489 30.10 12.88 -4.92
CA THR A 489 29.95 13.99 -3.98
C THR A 489 29.07 15.09 -4.59
N SER A 490 28.16 15.64 -3.78
CA SER A 490 27.30 16.77 -4.12
C SER A 490 27.30 17.75 -2.96
N LYS A 491 27.77 19.00 -3.17
CA LYS A 491 27.77 20.06 -2.14
C LYS A 491 28.40 19.60 -0.80
N SER A 492 29.42 18.73 -0.87
CA SER A 492 30.07 18.08 0.27
C SER A 492 31.53 18.51 0.37
N ALA A 493 32.06 18.60 1.59
CA ALA A 493 33.42 19.07 1.87
C ALA A 493 34.12 18.23 2.95
N GLY A 494 35.46 18.20 2.92
CA GLY A 494 36.27 17.46 3.90
C GLY A 494 36.05 15.95 3.88
N VAL A 495 35.91 15.36 2.69
CA VAL A 495 35.72 13.91 2.51
C VAL A 495 37.07 13.27 2.22
N ASN A 496 37.52 12.36 3.09
CA ASN A 496 38.75 11.61 2.93
C ASN A 496 38.44 10.11 2.78
N LEU A 497 39.16 9.45 1.86
CA LEU A 497 39.08 8.01 1.61
C LEU A 497 40.34 7.32 2.14
N ASN A 498 40.16 6.29 2.96
CA ASN A 498 41.22 5.47 3.52
C ASN A 498 41.21 4.14 2.76
N VAL A 499 42.27 3.92 1.99
CA VAL A 499 42.37 2.78 1.07
C VAL A 499 43.64 1.98 1.39
N LEU A 500 43.49 0.67 1.59
CA LEU A 500 44.64 -0.23 1.71
C LEU A 500 45.34 -0.32 0.35
N ALA A 501 46.57 0.20 0.27
CA ALA A 501 47.19 0.53 -1.02
C ALA A 501 47.63 -0.70 -1.84
N LYS A 502 47.92 -1.83 -1.18
CA LYS A 502 48.39 -3.08 -1.80
C LYS A 502 47.93 -4.32 -1.03
N GLU A 503 48.04 -5.46 -1.69
CA GLU A 503 47.83 -6.78 -1.11
C GLU A 503 49.02 -7.18 -0.21
N GLY A 504 49.02 -6.68 1.02
CA GLY A 504 50.04 -7.00 2.04
C GLY A 504 50.23 -5.93 3.10
N ASP A 505 49.97 -4.67 2.75
CA ASP A 505 49.99 -3.56 3.71
C ASP A 505 48.79 -3.64 4.68
N GLU A 506 49.04 -3.34 5.95
CA GLU A 506 48.01 -3.12 6.98
C GLU A 506 47.68 -1.62 7.16
N ASP A 507 48.58 -0.73 6.69
CA ASP A 507 48.41 0.71 6.76
C ASP A 507 47.42 1.24 5.71
N TYR A 508 46.45 2.05 6.17
CA TYR A 508 45.56 2.79 5.31
C TYR A 508 46.26 4.00 4.71
N LYS A 509 46.20 4.16 3.39
CA LYS A 509 46.53 5.42 2.74
C LYS A 509 45.32 6.35 2.75
N GLU A 510 45.43 7.48 3.43
CA GLU A 510 44.45 8.57 3.32
C GLU A 510 44.58 9.27 1.95
N VAL A 511 43.45 9.51 1.31
CA VAL A 511 43.30 10.14 0.00
C VAL A 511 42.17 11.17 0.10
N PRO A 512 42.46 12.47 0.21
CA PRO A 512 41.42 13.50 0.27
C PRO A 512 40.72 13.63 -1.09
N LEU A 513 39.40 13.77 -1.09
CA LEU A 513 38.65 14.09 -2.30
C LEU A 513 38.68 15.59 -2.60
N PRO A 514 38.75 15.99 -3.88
CA PRO A 514 38.70 17.39 -4.27
C PRO A 514 37.35 18.02 -3.91
N SER A 515 37.39 19.13 -3.16
CA SER A 515 36.22 19.88 -2.71
C SER A 515 35.92 21.11 -3.57
N GLN A 516 36.89 21.59 -4.37
CA GLN A 516 36.77 22.79 -5.19
C GLN A 516 36.91 22.47 -6.69
N ILE A 517 35.97 22.97 -7.47
CA ILE A 517 35.97 22.92 -8.94
C ILE A 517 36.13 24.36 -9.45
N CYS A 518 37.02 24.54 -10.42
CA CYS A 518 37.18 25.78 -11.17
C CYS A 518 36.37 25.67 -12.47
N SER A 519 35.38 26.55 -12.65
CA SER A 519 34.57 26.62 -13.87
C SER A 519 34.91 27.90 -14.63
N TYR A 520 35.35 27.77 -15.88
CA TYR A 520 35.66 28.91 -16.75
C TYR A 520 35.23 28.67 -18.20
N PHE A 521 34.88 29.73 -18.91
CA PHE A 521 34.47 29.65 -20.32
C PHE A 521 35.69 29.71 -21.24
N ASP A 522 36.00 28.63 -21.94
CA ASP A 522 37.11 28.60 -22.90
C ASP A 522 36.65 29.16 -24.25
N GLN A 523 37.05 30.41 -24.51
CA GLN A 523 36.75 31.13 -25.76
C GLN A 523 37.26 30.42 -27.03
N LYS A 524 38.25 29.51 -26.93
CA LYS A 524 38.77 28.75 -28.08
C LYS A 524 37.94 27.50 -28.37
N ARG A 525 37.28 26.94 -27.35
CA ARG A 525 36.40 25.76 -27.46
C ARG A 525 34.93 26.14 -27.58
N GLY A 526 34.57 27.36 -27.17
CA GLY A 526 33.20 27.87 -27.18
C GLY A 526 32.31 27.29 -26.08
N ASP A 527 32.91 26.71 -25.04
CA ASP A 527 32.23 25.87 -24.05
C ASP A 527 32.75 26.10 -22.62
N LEU A 528 31.99 25.64 -21.62
CA LEU A 528 32.32 25.75 -20.20
C LEU A 528 33.22 24.59 -19.74
N VAL A 529 34.49 24.90 -19.49
CA VAL A 529 35.45 23.96 -18.92
C VAL A 529 35.30 23.91 -17.39
N ASN A 530 35.33 22.69 -16.84
CA ASN A 530 35.29 22.44 -15.41
C ASN A 530 36.52 21.62 -15.02
N GLU A 531 37.39 22.20 -14.20
CA GLU A 531 38.64 21.59 -13.74
C GLU A 531 38.61 21.37 -12.23
N ILE A 532 39.16 20.25 -11.77
CA ILE A 532 39.37 19.98 -10.36
C ILE A 532 40.53 20.84 -9.86
N VAL A 533 40.32 21.65 -8.82
CA VAL A 533 41.39 22.39 -8.16
C VAL A 533 42.20 21.41 -7.33
N SER A 534 43.37 21.04 -7.84
CA SER A 534 44.28 20.11 -7.17
C SER A 534 44.93 20.77 -5.94
N HIS A 535 44.32 20.58 -4.77
CA HIS A 535 45.00 20.80 -3.50
C HIS A 535 46.07 19.72 -3.30
N CYS A 536 47.28 20.00 -3.79
CA CYS A 536 48.48 19.27 -3.40
C CYS A 536 48.85 19.69 -1.96
N GLY A 537 48.41 18.89 -0.99
CA GLY A 537 48.88 18.91 0.40
C GLY A 537 49.52 17.57 0.72
#